data_AF-A0A6V7V790-F1
#
_entry.id   AF-A0A6V7V790-F1
#
_cell.length_a   1.000
_cell.length_b   1.000
_cell.length_c   1.000
_cell.angle_alpha   90.00
_cell.angle_beta   90.00
_cell.angle_gamma   90.00
#
_symmetry.space_group_name_H-M   'P 1'
#
loop_
_entity.id
_entity.type
_entity.pdbx_description
1 polymer ?
#
loop_
_entity_poly.entity_id
_entity_poly.type
_entity_poly.pdbx_seq_one_letter_code
_entity_poly.pdbx_strand_id
1 'polypeptide(L)'
;MGVEKRENNVRDLIAFWIFGLANNFAYVIMLSAADDIIKSQHTHKPQHANKTNISNKCIENIGNPRCEKYMSTGAVLLADILPAMVIKYTMPFFMNRIPFGFRHLLVCLLQASSYLVVAFSPNIQISLFGVVLAALGSGLGEICYLALSSHYSKSTIASWSSGTGGAGISGALAYAILTEPKFFDMSQEMLY
;
A
#
# COMPACT_ATOMS: atom_id res chain seq x y z
N MET A 1 -4.41 19.24 -36.56
CA MET A 1 -4.91 17.90 -36.15
C MET A 1 -6.03 18.12 -35.15
N GLY A 2 -7.28 17.95 -35.57
CA GLY A 2 -8.43 18.16 -34.70
C GLY A 2 -8.44 17.12 -33.58
N VAL A 3 -8.54 17.58 -32.33
CA VAL A 3 -8.80 16.71 -31.19
C VAL A 3 -10.25 16.25 -31.33
N GLU A 4 -10.46 15.08 -31.95
CA GLU A 4 -11.74 14.40 -31.94
C GLU A 4 -12.16 14.22 -30.47
N LYS A 5 -13.28 14.85 -30.10
CA LYS A 5 -13.78 14.89 -28.74
C LYS A 5 -14.41 13.53 -28.44
N ARG A 6 -13.59 12.52 -28.12
CA ARG A 6 -14.04 11.17 -27.71
C ARG A 6 -15.09 11.32 -26.61
N GLU A 7 -16.28 10.79 -26.87
CA GLU A 7 -17.44 10.95 -26.00
C GLU A 7 -17.19 10.30 -24.63
N ASN A 8 -17.66 10.95 -23.56
CA ASN A 8 -17.47 10.47 -22.20
C ASN A 8 -18.44 9.33 -21.92
N ASN A 9 -17.97 8.09 -22.04
CA ASN A 9 -18.74 6.93 -21.61
C ASN A 9 -18.65 6.76 -20.09
N VAL A 10 -19.79 6.83 -19.40
CA VAL A 10 -19.89 6.68 -17.94
C VAL A 10 -19.31 5.35 -17.47
N ARG A 11 -19.48 4.28 -18.25
CA ARG A 11 -18.90 2.96 -17.93
C ARG A 11 -17.38 3.02 -17.85
N ASP A 12 -16.76 3.71 -18.79
CA ASP A 12 -15.30 3.81 -18.86
C ASP A 12 -14.78 4.72 -17.72
N LEU A 13 -15.52 5.77 -17.35
CA LEU A 13 -15.21 6.58 -16.17
C LEU A 13 -15.24 5.72 -14.89
N ILE A 14 -16.33 4.98 -14.66
CA ILE A 14 -16.45 4.10 -13.48
C ILE A 14 -15.33 3.06 -13.44
N ALA A 15 -15.03 2.43 -14.58
CA ALA A 15 -13.97 1.43 -14.67
C ALA A 15 -12.61 2.00 -14.26
N PHE A 16 -12.26 3.19 -14.76
CA PHE A 16 -10.98 3.82 -14.43
C PHE A 16 -10.93 4.35 -13.00
N TRP A 17 -12.05 4.78 -12.44
CA TRP A 17 -12.14 5.10 -11.01
C TRP A 17 -11.84 3.87 -10.15
N ILE A 18 -12.45 2.72 -10.46
CA ILE A 18 -12.19 1.46 -9.77
C ILE A 18 -10.74 1.01 -9.98
N PHE A 19 -10.18 1.14 -11.17
CA PHE A 19 -8.78 0.82 -11.42
C PHE A 19 -7.83 1.68 -10.59
N GLY A 20 -8.09 2.98 -10.47
CA GLY A 20 -7.31 3.88 -9.61
C GLY A 20 -7.42 3.49 -8.12
N LEU A 21 -8.63 3.16 -7.68
CA LEU A 21 -8.90 2.75 -6.30
C LEU A 21 -8.20 1.42 -5.96
N ALA A 22 -8.48 0.35 -6.74
CA ALA A 22 -7.99 -1.00 -6.48
C ALA A 22 -6.47 -1.12 -6.63
N ASN A 23 -5.86 -0.36 -7.54
CA ASN A 23 -4.40 -0.35 -7.69
C ASN A 23 -3.69 0.13 -6.43
N ASN A 24 -4.23 1.16 -5.79
CA ASN A 24 -3.59 1.84 -4.68
C ASN A 24 -4.12 1.38 -3.31
N PHE A 25 -5.18 0.57 -3.26
CA PHE A 25 -5.76 0.12 -2.00
C PHE A 25 -4.77 -0.68 -1.14
N ALA A 26 -4.01 -1.60 -1.73
CA ALA A 26 -3.02 -2.39 -0.99
C ALA A 26 -1.87 -1.55 -0.44
N TYR A 27 -1.38 -0.61 -1.24
CA TYR A 27 -0.40 0.38 -0.82
C TYR A 27 -0.90 1.14 0.42
N VAL A 28 -2.11 1.72 0.36
CA VAL A 28 -2.64 2.52 1.47
C VAL A 28 -2.81 1.68 2.74
N ILE A 29 -3.40 0.48 2.63
CA ILE A 29 -3.58 -0.41 3.79
C ILE A 29 -2.25 -0.80 4.44
N MET A 30 -1.23 -1.12 3.63
CA MET A 30 0.09 -1.48 4.13
C MET A 30 0.77 -0.31 4.84
N LEU A 31 0.61 0.91 4.32
CA LEU A 31 1.13 2.11 4.96
C LEU A 31 0.39 2.45 6.26
N SER A 32 -0.93 2.33 6.29
CA SER A 32 -1.71 2.52 7.51
C SER A 32 -1.35 1.49 8.57
N ALA A 33 -1.07 0.25 8.18
CA ALA A 33 -0.66 -0.83 9.07
C ALA A 33 0.84 -0.89 9.36
N ALA A 34 1.66 0.00 8.82
CA ALA A 34 3.13 -0.10 8.88
C ALA A 34 3.66 -0.16 10.33
N ASP A 35 3.09 0.64 11.23
CA ASP A 35 3.46 0.64 12.65
C ASP A 35 3.11 -0.68 13.34
N ASP A 36 1.97 -1.28 12.98
CA ASP A 36 1.50 -2.54 13.56
C ASP A 36 2.25 -3.75 13.01
N ILE A 37 2.64 -3.71 11.72
CA ILE A 37 3.54 -4.69 11.11
C ILE A 37 4.87 -4.73 11.88
N ILE A 38 5.40 -3.58 12.29
CA ILE A 38 6.65 -3.53 13.07
C ILE A 38 6.41 -4.07 14.49
N LYS A 39 5.38 -3.59 15.19
CA LYS A 39 5.09 -3.97 16.59
C LYS A 39 4.77 -5.46 16.75
N SER A 40 3.97 -6.04 15.85
CA SER A 40 3.58 -7.46 15.91
C SER A 40 4.78 -8.42 15.86
N GLN A 41 5.82 -8.06 15.11
CA GLN A 41 7.02 -8.88 14.96
C GLN A 41 7.99 -8.74 16.14
N HIS A 42 7.92 -7.66 16.90
CA HIS A 42 8.68 -7.50 18.14
C HIS A 42 8.16 -8.40 19.27
N THR A 43 6.86 -8.72 19.30
CA THR A 43 6.23 -9.55 20.34
C THR A 43 6.61 -11.04 20.24
N HIS A 44 7.06 -11.52 19.08
CA HIS A 44 7.39 -12.94 18.83
C HIS A 44 8.86 -13.33 19.08
N LYS A 45 9.74 -12.39 19.44
CA LYS A 45 11.07 -12.75 19.94
C LYS A 45 10.97 -13.18 21.42
N PRO A 46 11.43 -14.38 21.81
CA PRO A 46 11.40 -14.77 23.22
C PRO A 46 12.29 -13.82 24.01
N GLN A 47 11.68 -13.06 24.92
CA GLN A 47 12.36 -12.34 25.98
C GLN A 47 12.99 -13.35 26.94
N HIS A 48 14.21 -13.80 26.65
CA HIS A 48 15.08 -14.35 27.68
C HIS A 48 15.82 -13.20 28.36
N ALA A 49 15.11 -12.49 29.24
CA ALA A 49 15.72 -11.67 30.28
C ALA A 49 14.79 -11.63 31.48
N ASN A 50 15.32 -12.04 32.63
CA ASN A 50 14.61 -12.16 33.90
C ASN A 50 13.86 -10.88 34.30
N LYS A 51 12.72 -11.07 34.98
CA LYS A 51 11.92 -10.03 35.63
C LYS A 51 12.78 -9.05 36.43
N THR A 52 12.86 -7.83 35.93
CA THR A 52 12.96 -6.60 36.74
C THR A 52 12.14 -5.53 36.03
N ASN A 53 11.22 -4.90 36.77
CA ASN A 53 10.30 -3.88 36.28
C ASN A 53 11.05 -2.74 35.57
N ILE A 54 11.07 -2.73 34.23
CA ILE A 54 11.65 -1.65 33.45
C ILE A 54 10.71 -1.37 32.28
N SER A 55 10.06 -0.21 32.36
CA SER A 55 9.26 0.40 31.31
C SER A 55 10.12 0.60 30.05
N ASN A 56 9.58 0.18 28.90
CA ASN A 56 10.21 0.24 27.58
C ASN A 56 10.37 1.70 27.07
N LYS A 57 11.26 2.47 27.70
CA LYS A 57 11.83 3.70 27.14
C LYS A 57 13.33 3.50 27.02
N CYS A 58 13.90 3.80 25.85
CA CYS A 58 15.34 3.73 25.60
C CYS A 58 16.11 4.36 26.77
N ILE A 59 16.90 3.55 27.47
CA ILE A 59 17.69 4.03 28.59
C ILE A 59 18.94 4.69 28.00
N GLU A 60 19.02 6.02 28.09
CA GLU A 60 20.24 6.78 27.89
C GLU A 60 21.24 6.44 29.01
N ASN A 61 21.98 5.34 28.88
CA ASN A 61 23.17 5.12 29.69
C ASN A 61 24.41 5.31 28.82
N ILE A 62 25.12 6.39 29.12
CA ILE A 62 26.40 6.81 28.55
C ILE A 62 27.41 5.68 28.74
N GLY A 63 27.63 4.87 27.69
CA GLY A 63 28.66 3.82 27.73
C GLY A 63 28.56 2.77 26.64
N ASN A 64 27.35 2.38 26.21
CA ASN A 64 27.18 1.51 25.03
C ASN A 64 25.71 1.48 24.57
N PRO A 65 25.28 2.35 23.63
CA PRO A 65 23.95 2.25 23.06
C PRO A 65 23.89 1.03 22.13
N ARG A 66 23.66 -0.16 22.68
CA ARG A 66 23.15 -1.29 21.90
C ARG A 66 21.63 -1.12 21.78
N CYS A 67 21.22 -0.12 21.02
CA CYS A 67 19.87 -0.07 20.51
C CYS A 67 19.67 -1.38 19.72
N GLU A 68 18.78 -2.26 20.20
CA GLU A 68 18.19 -3.24 19.31
C GLU A 68 17.68 -2.48 18.08
N LYS A 69 17.98 -3.00 16.89
CA LYS A 69 17.69 -2.34 15.63
C LYS A 69 16.18 -2.26 15.44
N TYR A 70 15.54 -1.28 16.07
CA TYR A 70 14.15 -0.93 15.84
C TYR A 70 14.06 -0.49 14.38
N MET A 71 13.33 -1.25 13.59
CA MET A 71 13.08 -0.88 12.22
C MET A 71 12.06 0.26 12.24
N SER A 72 12.46 1.44 11.78
CA SER A 72 11.57 2.59 11.73
C SER A 72 10.47 2.38 10.69
N THR A 73 9.29 2.95 10.92
CA THR A 73 8.19 3.08 9.94
C THR A 73 8.69 3.65 8.60
N GLY A 74 9.73 4.51 8.64
CA GLY A 74 10.40 5.01 7.44
C GLY A 74 11.02 3.93 6.56
N ALA A 75 11.48 2.81 7.14
CA ALA A 75 12.02 1.70 6.35
C ALA A 75 10.93 0.96 5.56
N VAL A 76 9.71 0.87 6.11
CA VAL A 76 8.55 0.29 5.41
C VAL A 76 8.14 1.21 4.24
N LEU A 77 8.09 2.53 4.48
CA LEU A 77 7.82 3.53 3.44
C LEU A 77 8.86 3.48 2.31
N LEU A 78 10.15 3.33 2.64
CA LEU A 78 11.20 3.20 1.63
C LEU A 78 11.11 1.88 0.85
N ALA A 79 10.80 0.78 1.54
CA ALA A 79 10.58 -0.52 0.92
C ALA A 79 9.38 -0.53 -0.02
N ASP A 80 8.48 0.45 0.11
CA ASP A 80 7.31 0.61 -0.73
C ASP A 80 7.56 1.58 -1.91
N ILE A 81 8.23 2.71 -1.67
CA ILE A 81 8.49 3.71 -2.73
C ILE A 81 9.59 3.24 -3.70
N LEU A 82 10.69 2.67 -3.20
CA LEU A 82 11.84 2.35 -4.06
C LEU A 82 11.53 1.29 -5.13
N PRO A 83 10.86 0.16 -4.83
CA PRO A 83 10.52 -0.82 -5.86
C PRO A 83 9.53 -0.28 -6.89
N ALA A 84 8.55 0.51 -6.44
CA ALA A 84 7.60 1.18 -7.33
C ALA A 84 8.33 2.12 -8.31
N MET A 85 9.34 2.85 -7.85
CA MET A 85 10.16 3.71 -8.71
C MET A 85 10.98 2.91 -9.73
N VAL A 86 11.60 1.80 -9.31
CA VAL A 86 12.37 0.93 -10.21
C VAL A 86 11.49 0.36 -11.32
N ILE A 87 10.28 -0.10 -11.00
CA ILE A 87 9.39 -0.64 -12.03
C ILE A 87 8.85 0.46 -12.95
N LYS A 88 8.56 1.65 -12.42
CA LYS A 88 8.16 2.82 -13.22
C LYS A 88 9.22 3.25 -14.22
N TYR A 89 10.49 3.13 -13.87
CA TYR A 89 11.60 3.42 -14.77
C TYR A 89 11.80 2.33 -15.82
N THR A 90 11.72 1.06 -15.43
CA THR A 90 12.08 -0.08 -16.30
C THR A 90 10.95 -0.55 -17.21
N MET A 91 9.70 -0.51 -16.75
CA MET A 91 8.56 -1.09 -17.46
C MET A 91 8.20 -0.43 -18.80
N PRO A 92 8.33 0.89 -19.01
CA PRO A 92 8.03 1.53 -20.30
C PRO A 92 8.78 0.89 -21.49
N PHE A 93 10.00 0.38 -21.27
CA PHE A 93 10.79 -0.29 -22.30
C PHE A 93 10.21 -1.64 -22.75
N PHE A 94 9.50 -2.34 -21.86
CA PHE A 94 8.87 -3.64 -22.13
C PHE A 94 7.35 -3.52 -22.42
N MET A 95 6.81 -2.31 -22.36
CA MET A 95 5.39 -2.01 -22.45
C MET A 95 4.77 -2.24 -23.85
N ASN A 96 5.57 -2.45 -24.89
CA ASN A 96 5.02 -2.75 -26.22
C ASN A 96 4.95 -4.25 -26.54
N ARG A 97 5.53 -5.12 -25.70
CA ARG A 97 5.67 -6.56 -25.99
C ARG A 97 4.65 -7.47 -25.29
N ILE A 98 3.91 -6.96 -24.30
CA ILE A 98 3.04 -7.76 -23.43
C ILE A 98 1.58 -7.26 -23.58
N PRO A 99 0.59 -8.14 -23.74
CA PRO A 99 -0.81 -7.71 -23.84
C PRO A 99 -1.32 -7.14 -22.51
N PHE A 100 -2.25 -6.17 -22.58
CA PHE A 100 -2.82 -5.51 -21.40
C PHE A 100 -3.44 -6.50 -20.40
N GLY A 101 -4.20 -7.49 -20.88
CA GLY A 101 -4.87 -8.47 -20.01
C GLY A 101 -3.88 -9.26 -19.14
N PHE A 102 -2.74 -9.67 -19.70
CA PHE A 102 -1.71 -10.37 -18.92
C PHE A 102 -1.07 -9.47 -17.86
N ARG A 103 -0.85 -8.19 -18.18
CA ARG A 103 -0.31 -7.21 -17.22
C ARG A 103 -1.26 -6.96 -16.07
N HIS A 104 -2.54 -6.74 -16.38
CA HIS A 104 -3.57 -6.54 -15.36
C HIS A 104 -3.71 -7.76 -14.45
N LEU A 105 -3.71 -8.97 -15.03
CA LEU A 105 -3.70 -10.21 -14.25
C LEU A 105 -2.47 -10.30 -13.34
N LEU A 106 -1.28 -9.98 -13.85
CA LEU A 106 -0.05 -9.97 -13.06
C LEU A 106 -0.13 -8.98 -11.88
N VAL A 107 -0.70 -7.78 -12.11
CA VAL A 107 -0.94 -6.79 -11.04
C VAL A 107 -1.87 -7.34 -9.97
N CYS A 108 -3.00 -7.93 -10.37
CA CYS A 108 -3.95 -8.54 -9.44
C CYS A 108 -3.31 -9.67 -8.63
N LEU A 109 -2.52 -10.53 -9.27
CA LEU A 109 -1.81 -11.63 -8.59
C LEU A 109 -0.75 -11.12 -7.62
N LEU A 110 0.03 -10.11 -8.01
CA LEU A 110 1.02 -9.48 -7.14
C LEU A 110 0.35 -8.85 -5.91
N GLN A 111 -0.73 -8.10 -6.09
CA GLN A 111 -1.52 -7.48 -5.01
C GLN A 111 -2.16 -8.53 -4.10
N ALA A 112 -2.72 -9.62 -4.64
CA ALA A 112 -3.28 -10.70 -3.81
C ALA A 112 -2.18 -11.42 -3.02
N SER A 113 -1.04 -11.68 -3.66
CA SER A 113 0.10 -12.34 -3.02
C SER A 113 0.72 -11.49 -1.92
N SER A 114 0.77 -10.16 -2.07
CA SER A 114 1.35 -9.28 -1.05
C SER A 114 0.56 -9.33 0.26
N TYR A 115 -0.76 -9.26 0.20
CA TYR A 115 -1.61 -9.40 1.38
C TYR A 115 -1.42 -10.75 2.08
N LEU A 116 -1.39 -11.86 1.32
CA LEU A 116 -1.18 -13.19 1.88
C LEU A 116 0.20 -13.31 2.54
N VAL A 117 1.25 -12.79 1.89
CA VAL A 117 2.61 -12.82 2.41
C VAL A 117 2.71 -12.03 3.72
N VAL A 118 2.13 -10.83 3.79
CA VAL A 118 2.15 -10.02 5.02
C VAL A 118 1.31 -10.68 6.11
N ALA A 119 0.12 -11.17 5.79
CA ALA A 119 -0.79 -11.79 6.76
C ALA A 119 -0.20 -13.02 7.45
N PHE A 120 0.55 -13.86 6.72
CA PHE A 120 1.17 -15.07 7.26
C PHE A 120 2.66 -14.89 7.61
N SER A 121 3.18 -13.66 7.65
CA SER A 121 4.61 -13.43 7.83
C SER A 121 5.09 -13.74 9.27
N PRO A 122 6.05 -14.67 9.45
CA PRO A 122 6.61 -15.00 10.77
C PRO A 122 7.78 -14.10 11.19
N ASN A 123 8.33 -13.34 10.24
CA ASN A 123 9.49 -12.47 10.43
C ASN A 123 9.29 -11.16 9.67
N ILE A 124 9.87 -10.09 10.19
CA ILE A 124 9.84 -8.75 9.60
C ILE A 124 10.32 -8.69 8.15
N GLN A 125 11.30 -9.53 7.78
CA GLN A 125 11.82 -9.60 6.42
C GLN A 125 10.77 -10.10 5.42
N ILE A 126 9.94 -11.05 5.84
CA ILE A 126 8.88 -11.62 5.00
C ILE A 126 7.73 -10.59 4.90
N SER A 127 7.42 -9.87 5.98
CA SER A 127 6.45 -8.77 5.93
C SER A 127 6.92 -7.67 4.97
N LEU A 128 8.18 -7.26 5.04
CA LEU A 128 8.77 -6.30 4.10
C LEU A 128 8.77 -6.80 2.66
N PHE A 129 9.03 -8.09 2.45
CA PHE A 129 8.94 -8.68 1.12
C PHE A 129 7.52 -8.58 0.56
N GLY A 130 6.50 -8.80 1.38
CA GLY A 130 5.10 -8.57 1.02
C GLY A 130 4.82 -7.11 0.65
N VAL A 131 5.35 -6.14 1.40
CA VAL A 131 5.26 -4.71 1.08
C VAL A 131 5.91 -4.40 -0.28
N VAL A 132 7.10 -4.95 -0.55
CA VAL A 132 7.79 -4.81 -1.85
C VAL A 132 6.94 -5.41 -3.00
N LEU A 133 6.28 -6.55 -2.79
CA LEU A 133 5.39 -7.12 -3.79
C LEU A 133 4.18 -6.23 -4.08
N ALA A 134 3.59 -5.60 -3.04
CA ALA A 134 2.52 -4.61 -3.21
C ALA A 134 3.01 -3.39 -4.01
N ALA A 135 4.19 -2.88 -3.69
CA ALA A 135 4.82 -1.76 -4.41
C ALA A 135 5.06 -2.05 -5.89
N LEU A 136 5.58 -3.24 -6.22
CA LEU A 136 5.79 -3.67 -7.59
C LEU A 136 4.46 -3.82 -8.34
N GLY A 137 3.45 -4.42 -7.69
CA GLY A 137 2.11 -4.57 -8.25
C GLY A 137 1.44 -3.23 -8.56
N SER A 138 1.41 -2.33 -7.57
CA SER A 138 0.84 -0.98 -7.72
C SER A 138 1.59 -0.15 -8.76
N GLY A 139 2.93 -0.20 -8.75
CA GLY A 139 3.76 0.50 -9.73
C GLY A 139 3.52 0.00 -11.16
N LEU A 140 3.45 -1.32 -11.36
CA LEU A 140 3.13 -1.91 -12.65
C LEU A 140 1.73 -1.51 -13.12
N GLY A 141 0.73 -1.58 -12.23
CA GLY A 141 -0.65 -1.25 -12.56
C GLY A 141 -0.84 0.22 -12.92
N GLU A 142 -0.20 1.14 -12.21
CA GLU A 142 -0.24 2.58 -12.52
C GLU A 142 0.19 2.85 -13.97
N ILE A 143 1.32 2.29 -14.42
CA ILE A 143 1.80 2.50 -15.79
C ILE A 143 0.85 1.84 -16.79
N CYS A 144 0.30 0.66 -16.47
CA CYS A 144 -0.63 -0.04 -17.35
C CYS A 144 -1.95 0.73 -17.52
N TYR A 145 -2.54 1.24 -16.44
CA TYR A 145 -3.80 1.97 -16.49
C TYR A 145 -3.61 3.36 -17.08
N LEU A 146 -2.51 4.06 -16.78
CA LEU A 146 -2.20 5.34 -17.41
C LEU A 146 -1.94 5.18 -18.91
N ALA A 147 -1.21 4.13 -19.33
CA ALA A 147 -1.05 3.83 -20.75
C ALA A 147 -2.40 3.55 -21.42
N LEU A 148 -3.27 2.75 -20.77
CA LEU A 148 -4.62 2.48 -21.27
C LEU A 148 -5.46 3.75 -21.39
N SER A 149 -5.36 4.67 -20.43
CA SER A 149 -6.14 5.92 -20.41
C SER A 149 -5.94 6.79 -21.65
N SER A 150 -4.79 6.70 -22.31
CA SER A 150 -4.50 7.41 -23.57
C SER A 150 -5.42 6.97 -24.73
N HIS A 151 -6.01 5.78 -24.64
CA HIS A 151 -6.98 5.27 -25.60
C HIS A 151 -8.42 5.72 -25.32
N TYR A 152 -8.70 6.32 -24.16
CA TYR A 152 -10.02 6.77 -23.76
C TYR A 152 -10.12 8.30 -23.72
N SER A 153 -11.24 8.84 -23.23
CA SER A 153 -11.45 10.28 -23.15
C SER A 153 -10.57 10.92 -22.06
N LYS A 154 -10.33 12.23 -22.15
CA LYS A 154 -9.50 12.94 -21.16
C LYS A 154 -10.07 12.88 -19.74
N SER A 155 -11.39 12.76 -19.61
CA SER A 155 -12.08 12.64 -18.32
C SER A 155 -11.73 11.34 -17.60
N THR A 156 -11.30 10.30 -18.32
CA THR A 156 -10.89 9.01 -17.78
C THR A 156 -9.64 9.11 -16.89
N ILE A 157 -8.66 9.95 -17.25
CA ILE A 157 -7.46 10.18 -16.43
C ILE A 157 -7.83 10.89 -15.12
N ALA A 158 -8.73 11.88 -15.19
CA ALA A 158 -9.23 12.56 -13.99
C ALA A 158 -9.99 11.59 -13.07
N SER A 159 -10.79 10.70 -13.64
CA SER A 159 -11.51 9.67 -12.89
C SER A 159 -10.56 8.66 -12.23
N TRP A 160 -9.52 8.20 -12.93
CA TRP A 160 -8.46 7.38 -12.35
C TRP A 160 -7.75 8.07 -11.19
N SER A 161 -7.37 9.34 -11.38
CA SER A 161 -6.72 10.14 -10.34
C SER A 161 -7.62 10.32 -9.12
N SER A 162 -8.93 10.53 -9.34
CA SER A 162 -9.92 10.61 -8.26
C SER A 162 -10.04 9.28 -7.51
N GLY A 163 -10.04 8.15 -8.22
CA GLY A 163 -10.05 6.80 -7.62
C GLY A 163 -8.84 6.55 -6.73
N THR A 164 -7.65 6.98 -7.15
CA THR A 164 -6.43 6.92 -6.35
C THR A 164 -6.54 7.74 -5.05
N GLY A 165 -7.12 8.94 -5.11
CA GLY A 165 -7.42 9.73 -3.91
C GLY A 165 -8.44 9.04 -3.00
N GLY A 166 -9.46 8.41 -3.59
CA GLY A 166 -10.44 7.60 -2.88
C GLY A 166 -9.82 6.39 -2.17
N ALA A 167 -8.79 5.76 -2.76
CA ALA A 167 -8.05 4.68 -2.11
C ALA A 167 -7.48 5.12 -0.76
N GLY A 168 -6.92 6.33 -0.69
CA GLY A 168 -6.39 6.91 0.55
C GLY A 168 -7.43 6.99 1.67
N ILE A 169 -8.60 7.55 1.35
CA ILE A 169 -9.72 7.66 2.30
C ILE A 169 -10.22 6.26 2.70
N SER A 170 -10.45 5.39 1.71
CA SER A 170 -10.98 4.05 1.95
C SER A 170 -10.03 3.16 2.77
N GLY A 171 -8.72 3.26 2.54
CA GLY A 171 -7.72 2.50 3.28
C GLY A 171 -7.54 3.00 4.72
N ALA A 172 -7.52 4.32 4.92
CA ALA A 172 -7.50 4.89 6.27
C ALA A 172 -8.76 4.52 7.07
N LEU A 173 -9.93 4.58 6.43
CA LEU A 173 -11.20 4.18 7.05
C LEU A 173 -11.22 2.68 7.37
N ALA A 174 -10.81 1.83 6.43
CA ALA A 174 -10.76 0.38 6.64
C ALA A 174 -9.80 0.03 7.79
N TYR A 175 -8.64 0.66 7.85
CA TYR A 175 -7.70 0.49 8.97
C TYR A 175 -8.31 0.96 10.30
N ALA A 176 -8.91 2.14 10.35
CA ALA A 176 -9.54 2.66 11.55
C ALA A 176 -10.68 1.76 12.07
N ILE A 177 -11.53 1.24 11.17
CA ILE A 177 -12.61 0.31 11.52
C ILE A 177 -12.07 -1.01 12.07
N LEU A 178 -10.99 -1.54 11.49
CA LEU A 178 -10.41 -2.82 11.90
C LEU A 178 -9.63 -2.73 13.21
N THR A 179 -8.99 -1.59 13.48
CA THR A 179 -8.15 -1.41 14.67
C THR A 179 -8.94 -0.88 15.87
N GLU A 180 -10.01 -0.12 15.66
CA GLU A 180 -10.76 0.51 16.75
C GLU A 180 -12.12 -0.17 17.01
N PRO A 181 -12.25 -1.01 18.06
CA PRO A 181 -13.51 -1.72 18.37
C PRO A 181 -14.66 -0.80 18.80
N LYS A 182 -14.38 0.48 19.10
CA LYS A 182 -15.36 1.49 19.52
C LYS A 182 -15.66 2.56 18.47
N PHE A 183 -15.24 2.38 17.22
CA PHE A 183 -15.45 3.39 16.19
C PHE A 183 -16.94 3.76 16.00
N PHE A 184 -17.83 2.78 16.16
CA PHE A 184 -19.28 3.02 16.13
C PHE A 184 -19.85 3.64 17.42
N ASP A 185 -19.17 3.45 18.56
CA ASP A 185 -19.58 3.93 19.89
C ASP A 185 -19.28 5.44 20.09
N MET A 186 -18.19 5.94 19.47
CA MET A 186 -17.85 7.38 19.52
C MET A 186 -18.85 8.29 18.78
N SER A 187 -19.65 7.75 17.86
CA SER A 187 -20.74 8.50 17.23
C SER A 187 -21.87 8.85 18.21
N GLN A 188 -22.05 8.09 19.29
CA GLN A 188 -23.06 8.36 20.31
C GLN A 188 -22.62 9.41 21.34
N GLU A 189 -21.33 9.52 21.67
CA GLU A 189 -20.85 10.52 22.64
C GLU A 189 -20.73 11.94 22.06
N MET A 190 -20.74 12.13 20.73
CA MET A 190 -20.81 13.46 20.13
C MET A 190 -22.24 14.01 19.95
N LEU A 191 -23.27 13.24 20.33
CA LEU A 191 -24.68 13.65 20.27
C LEU A 191 -25.28 14.03 21.65
N TYR A 192 -24.45 14.18 22.69
CA TYR A 192 -24.83 14.69 24.00
C TYR A 192 -23.96 15.87 24.45
#